data_AF-A0A344U596-F1
#
_entry.id   AF-A0A344U596-F1
#
_cell.length_a   1.000
_cell.length_b   1.000
_cell.length_c   1.000
_cell.angle_alpha   90.00
_cell.angle_beta   90.00
_cell.angle_gamma   90.00
#
_symmetry.space_group_name_H-M   'P 1'
#
loop_
_entity.id
_entity.type
_entity.pdbx_description
1 polymer ?
#
loop_
_entity_poly.entity_id
_entity_poly.type
_entity_poly.pdbx_seq_one_letter_code
_entity_poly.pdbx_strand_id
1 'polypeptide(L)' 'MEPKTYTTIDLRKQMGEILDRTRIAGEPAAITRKGKTPAYLVPAEWFEQYMAERPSSADAEQSAA' A
#
# COMPACT_ATOMS: atom_id res chain seq x y z
N MET A 1 -7.16 -0.46 11.79
CA MET A 1 -7.06 -1.91 11.48
C MET A 1 -5.61 -2.17 11.15
N GLU A 2 -4.92 -3.04 11.89
CA GLU A 2 -3.50 -3.31 11.66
C GLU A 2 -3.31 -4.15 10.38
N PRO A 3 -2.35 -3.83 9.50
CA PRO A 3 -2.12 -4.59 8.28
C PRO A 3 -1.60 -5.99 8.60
N LYS A 4 -2.08 -6.99 7.85
CA LYS A 4 -1.59 -8.36 7.99
C LYS A 4 -0.19 -8.48 7.39
N THR A 5 0.73 -9.08 8.13
CA THR A 5 2.13 -9.20 7.69
C THR A 5 2.36 -10.48 6.89
N TYR A 6 2.98 -10.33 5.72
CA TYR A 6 3.50 -11.43 4.90
C TYR A 6 4.97 -11.21 4.61
N THR A 7 5.74 -12.28 4.45
CA THR A 7 7.10 -12.16 3.93
C THR A 7 7.09 -12.06 2.40
N THR A 8 8.19 -11.62 1.81
CA THR A 8 8.35 -11.69 0.34
C THR A 8 8.31 -13.13 -0.22
N ILE A 9 8.55 -14.14 0.62
CA ILE A 9 8.43 -15.55 0.23
C ILE A 9 6.95 -15.93 0.15
N ASP A 10 6.15 -15.54 1.15
CA ASP A 10 4.71 -15.78 1.16
C ASP A 10 4.03 -15.10 -0.02
N LEU A 11 4.40 -13.83 -0.28
CA LEU A 11 3.92 -13.08 -1.42
C LEU A 11 4.18 -13.80 -2.74
N ARG A 12 5.39 -14.36 -2.94
CA ARG A 12 5.72 -15.10 -4.16
C ARG A 12 4.88 -16.38 -4.31
N LYS A 13 4.62 -17.08 -3.20
CA LYS A 13 3.90 -18.35 -3.22
C LYS A 13 2.39 -18.18 -3.35
N GLN A 14 1.83 -17.12 -2.78
CA GLN A 14 0.38 -16.95 -2.55
C GLN A 14 -0.12 -15.61 -3.07
N MET A 15 0.50 -15.07 -4.13
CA MET A 15 0.21 -13.72 -4.62
C MET A 15 -1.27 -13.52 -4.93
N GLY A 16 -1.91 -14.47 -5.61
CA GLY A 16 -3.34 -14.38 -5.95
C GLY A 16 -4.23 -14.25 -4.72
N GLU A 17 -4.06 -15.12 -3.71
CA GLU A 17 -4.84 -15.06 -2.48
C GLU A 17 -4.62 -13.76 -1.70
N ILE A 18 -3.37 -13.29 -1.60
CA ILE A 18 -3.05 -12.04 -0.89
C ILE A 18 -3.71 -10.85 -1.61
N LEU A 19 -3.69 -10.81 -2.95
CA LEU A 19 -4.37 -9.79 -3.73
C LEU A 19 -5.89 -9.87 -3.60
N ASP A 20 -6.48 -11.07 -3.62
CA ASP A 20 -7.92 -11.26 -3.42
C ASP A 20 -8.36 -10.78 -2.04
N ARG A 21 -7.60 -11.09 -0.98
CA ARG A 21 -7.89 -10.59 0.37
C ARG A 21 -7.77 -9.07 0.45
N THR A 22 -6.77 -8.49 -0.22
CA THR A 22 -6.58 -7.04 -0.28
C THR A 22 -7.75 -6.37 -1.01
N ARG A 23 -8.14 -6.87 -2.19
CA ARG A 23 -9.19 -6.27 -3.03
C ARG A 23 -10.60 -6.53 -2.49
N ILE A 24 -10.90 -7.79 -2.15
CA ILE A 24 -12.28 -8.24 -1.87
C ILE A 24 -12.62 -8.04 -0.40
N ALA A 25 -11.71 -8.38 0.52
CA ALA A 25 -11.96 -8.23 1.95
C ALA A 25 -11.51 -6.86 2.49
N GLY A 26 -10.89 -6.02 1.65
CA GLY A 26 -10.37 -4.71 2.04
C GLY A 26 -9.24 -4.80 3.08
N GLU A 27 -8.57 -5.95 3.20
CA GLU A 27 -7.55 -6.17 4.21
C GLU A 27 -6.17 -5.66 3.73
N PRO A 28 -5.65 -4.55 4.28
CA PRO A 28 -4.31 -4.10 3.94
C PRO A 28 -3.25 -5.09 4.42
N ALA A 29 -2.14 -5.18 3.70
CA ALA A 29 -1.06 -6.10 4.00
C ALA A 29 0.31 -5.42 4.02
N ALA A 30 1.13 -5.76 5.01
CA ALA A 30 2.52 -5.35 5.10
C ALA A 30 3.42 -6.46 4.52
N ILE A 31 4.24 -6.13 3.52
CA ILE A 31 5.21 -7.06 2.95
C ILE A 31 6.56 -6.83 3.61
N THR A 32 7.11 -7.88 4.23
CA THR A 32 8.38 -7.84 4.97
C THR A 32 9.49 -8.66 4.32
N ARG A 33 10.73 -8.18 4.47
CA ARG A 33 11.95 -8.89 4.05
C ARG A 33 13.09 -8.55 4.99
N LYS A 34 13.74 -9.57 5.56
CA LYS A 34 14.87 -9.40 6.50
C LYS A 34 14.57 -8.40 7.63
N GLY A 35 13.37 -8.50 8.21
CA GLY A 35 12.93 -7.65 9.34
C GLY A 35 12.54 -6.21 8.99
N LYS A 36 12.49 -5.83 7.71
CA LYS A 36 12.01 -4.52 7.25
C LYS A 36 10.73 -4.67 6.43
N THR A 37 9.89 -3.63 6.39
CA THR A 37 8.68 -3.56 5.56
C THR A 37 8.95 -2.76 4.28
N PRO A 38 9.39 -3.37 3.17
CA PRO A 38 9.62 -2.67 1.91
C PRO A 38 8.37 -2.13 1.23
N ALA A 39 7.18 -2.71 1.48
CA ALA A 39 5.96 -2.33 0.78
C ALA A 39 4.71 -2.63 1.59
N TYR A 40 3.63 -1.92 1.27
CA TYR A 40 2.27 -2.23 1.68
C TYR A 40 1.43 -2.54 0.45
N LEU A 41 0.50 -3.48 0.59
CA LEU A 41 -0.60 -3.68 -0.35
C LEU A 41 -1.87 -3.10 0.29
N VAL A 42 -2.60 -2.34 -0.51
CA VAL A 42 -3.83 -1.65 -0.13
C VAL A 42 -4.85 -1.81 -1.26
N PRO A 43 -6.16 -1.71 -0.98
CA PRO A 43 -7.17 -1.59 -2.03
C PRO A 43 -6.84 -0.43 -2.98
N ALA A 44 -7.17 -0.60 -4.27
CA ALA A 44 -6.84 0.39 -5.29
C ALA A 44 -7.57 1.71 -5.03
N GLU A 45 -8.83 1.63 -4.63
CA GLU A 45 -9.70 2.77 -4.34
C GLU A 45 -9.14 3.64 -3.21
N TRP A 46 -8.55 2.98 -2.20
CA TRP A 46 -7.88 3.69 -1.11
C TRP A 46 -6.66 4.47 -1.62
N PHE A 47 -5.85 3.84 -2.48
CA PHE A 47 -4.67 4.49 -3.03
C PHE A 47 -5.04 5.66 -3.96
N GLU A 48 -6.09 5.49 -4.76
CA GLU A 48 -6.64 6.52 -5.64
C GLU A 48 -7.14 7.73 -4.86
N GLN A 49 -7.89 7.51 -3.77
CA GLN A 49 -8.32 8.58 -2.86
C GLN A 49 -7.13 9.31 -2.24
N TYR A 50 -6.16 8.56 -1.71
CA TYR A 50 -4.94 9.14 -1.15
C TYR A 50 -4.16 9.99 -2.16
N MET A 51 -4.11 9.56 -3.42
CA MET A 51 -3.46 10.31 -4.50
C MET A 51 -4.26 11.55 -4.91
N ALA A 52 -5.59 11.48 -4.91
CA ALA A 52 -6.46 12.62 -5.21
C ALA A 52 -6.40 13.72 -4.13
N GLU A 53 -6.21 13.33 -2.87
CA GLU A 53 -6.12 14.23 -1.73
C GLU A 53 -4.70 14.78 -1.50
N ARG A 54 -3.68 14.16 -2.11
CA ARG A 54 -2.30 14.65 -2.01
C ARG A 54 -2.16 15.96 -2.81
N PRO A 55 -1.82 17.09 -2.16
CA PRO A 55 -1.46 18.28 -2.91
C PRO A 55 -0.25 17.94 -3.78
N SER A 56 -0.34 18.28 -5.06
CA SER A 56 0.80 18.20 -5.95
C SER A 56 1.92 19.06 -5.35
N SER A 57 3.11 18.50 -5.17
CA SER A 57 4.27 19.25 -4.67
C SER A 57 4.61 20.49 -5.53
N ALA A 58 3.97 20.66 -6.70
CA ALA A 58 4.02 21.84 -7.54
C ALA A 58 3.44 23.11 -6.89
N ASP A 59 2.51 23.01 -5.94
CA ASP A 59 1.90 24.19 -5.29
C ASP A 59 2.73 24.71 -4.09
N ALA A 60 3.69 23.92 -3.60
CA ALA A 60 4.52 24.28 -2.46
C ALA A 60 5.66 25.26 -2.81
N GLU A 61 6.10 25.28 -4.08
CA GLU A 61 7.16 26.19 -4.54
C GLU A 61 6.62 27.56 -5.00
N GLN A 62 5.33 27.67 -5.31
CA GLN A 62 4.74 28.93 -5.82
C GLN A 62 4.22 29.86 -4.72
N SER A 63 4.07 29.38 -3.48
CA SER A 63 3.74 30.21 -2.30
C SER A 63 4.96 30.77 -1.57
N ALA A 64 6.18 30.59 -2.11
CA ALA A 64 7.43 31.06 -1.52
C ALA A 64 8.15 32.14 -2.37
N ALA A 65 7.48 32.74 -3.36
CA ALA A 65 8.02 33.76 -4.25
C ALA A 65 7.35 35.13 -4.07
#